data_AF-A0A5C8NRN1-F1
#
_entry.id   AF-A0A5C8NRN1-F1
#
_cell.length_a   1.000
_cell.length_b   1.000
_cell.length_c   1.000
_cell.angle_alpha   90.00
_cell.angle_beta   90.00
_cell.angle_gamma   90.00
#
_symmetry.space_group_name_H-M   'P 1'
#
loop_
_entity.id
_entity.type
_entity.pdbx_description
1 polymer ?
#
loop_
_entity_poly.entity_id
_entity_poly.type
_entity_poly.pdbx_seq_one_letter_code
_entity_poly.pdbx_strand_id
1 'polypeptide(L)'
;MNVDVNVLETLPHDVAGSRALGSQVLTISDEDLHSSRGIPVHARGINLPFTVRLARTEEHLLKAVQVRAQAFLRHAPQFGARLLQPEEADRTRGNVVLLAESKSTGEPEGSIRIETNLNFRTELEAVVRLPDFLRDKTIAQVGRLGVKAGPTGTLVKRALFKALYRFCLATQIDYMLVAARTPVDREFMKLGFREVFDHPTLLSFPSQGKKHLRLFVFDVPAGERTWRDAQHPLYKFMIEDFHPDIEIFSSVRGMWAMPRSKRTREGRIPEVPATLDIPVV
;
A
#
# COMPACT_ATOMS: atom_id res chain seq x y z
N MET A 1 -45.58 3.59 77.18
CA MET A 1 -46.58 4.60 76.74
C MET A 1 -45.79 5.62 75.95
N ASN A 2 -46.03 5.71 74.63
CA ASN A 2 -45.34 6.56 73.64
C ASN A 2 -43.82 6.23 73.44
N VAL A 3 -43.17 6.29 72.26
CA VAL A 3 -43.36 7.02 70.96
C VAL A 3 -42.89 8.49 71.05
N ASP A 4 -41.93 9.02 70.28
CA ASP A 4 -40.91 8.42 69.38
C ASP A 4 -39.58 9.21 69.55
N VAL A 5 -38.59 9.44 68.65
CA VAL A 5 -38.42 9.40 67.17
C VAL A 5 -36.95 8.97 66.87
N ASN A 6 -36.58 8.73 65.60
CA ASN A 6 -35.26 8.26 65.16
C ASN A 6 -34.64 9.11 64.02
N VAL A 7 -33.34 8.89 63.74
CA VAL A 7 -32.54 9.28 62.55
C VAL A 7 -32.00 10.71 62.44
N LEU A 8 -30.65 10.85 62.51
CA LEU A 8 -29.83 11.53 61.49
C LEU A 8 -28.36 11.01 61.52
N GLU A 9 -27.74 10.97 60.34
CA GLU A 9 -26.30 11.02 59.93
C GLU A 9 -25.14 10.85 60.96
N THR A 10 -23.96 10.28 60.62
CA THR A 10 -23.28 10.16 59.30
C THR A 10 -22.35 8.91 59.18
N LEU A 11 -21.76 8.73 58.00
CA LEU A 11 -20.90 7.60 57.56
C LEU A 11 -19.57 7.40 58.34
N PRO A 12 -19.01 6.18 58.26
CA PRO A 12 -17.62 6.03 57.79
C PRO A 12 -17.48 5.06 56.59
N HIS A 13 -16.27 5.00 56.02
CA HIS A 13 -15.91 4.16 54.86
C HIS A 13 -15.78 2.67 55.22
N ASP A 14 -16.02 1.79 54.23
CA ASP A 14 -15.78 0.34 54.32
C ASP A 14 -14.94 -0.18 53.12
N VAL A 15 -14.44 -1.42 53.22
CA VAL A 15 -13.25 -1.94 52.53
C VAL A 15 -13.53 -2.51 51.13
N ALA A 16 -12.53 -2.45 50.26
CA ALA A 16 -12.60 -2.89 48.87
C ALA A 16 -12.89 -4.40 48.71
N GLY A 17 -14.06 -4.73 48.15
CA GLY A 17 -14.43 -6.07 47.72
C GLY A 17 -14.33 -6.25 46.19
N SER A 18 -13.74 -7.36 45.74
CA SER A 18 -13.52 -7.65 44.32
C SER A 18 -14.82 -7.94 43.55
N ARG A 19 -14.96 -7.36 42.35
CA ARG A 19 -15.87 -7.84 41.29
C ARG A 19 -15.18 -7.79 39.94
N ALA A 20 -15.09 -8.94 39.27
CA ALA A 20 -14.63 -9.01 37.89
C ALA A 20 -15.71 -8.46 36.93
N LEU A 21 -15.32 -7.58 36.01
CA LEU A 21 -16.18 -7.22 34.88
C LEU A 21 -16.18 -8.37 33.87
N GLY A 22 -17.31 -9.07 33.76
CA GLY A 22 -17.53 -10.02 32.67
C GLY A 22 -17.59 -9.31 31.32
N SER A 23 -16.96 -9.88 30.30
CA SER A 23 -16.95 -9.33 28.94
C SER A 23 -18.34 -9.47 28.29
N GLN A 24 -19.13 -8.40 28.32
CA GLN A 24 -20.37 -8.33 27.53
C GLN A 24 -20.03 -8.11 26.06
N VAL A 25 -20.43 -9.07 25.22
CA VAL A 25 -20.44 -8.89 23.76
C VAL A 25 -21.62 -7.99 23.41
N LEU A 26 -21.33 -6.82 22.82
CA LEU A 26 -22.36 -5.91 22.32
C LEU A 26 -22.96 -6.48 21.03
N THR A 27 -24.02 -7.27 21.18
CA THR A 27 -24.88 -7.69 20.07
C THR A 27 -25.83 -6.53 19.74
N ILE A 28 -25.76 -6.01 18.51
CA ILE A 28 -26.69 -4.99 18.01
C ILE A 28 -27.93 -5.69 17.46
N SER A 29 -29.12 -5.16 17.75
CA SER A 29 -30.42 -5.71 17.35
C SER A 29 -30.83 -5.18 15.97
N ASP A 30 -31.60 -5.95 15.19
CA ASP A 30 -32.17 -5.45 13.93
C ASP A 30 -33.13 -4.26 14.12
N GLU A 31 -33.68 -4.07 15.33
CA GLU A 31 -34.48 -2.88 15.68
C GLU A 31 -33.63 -1.61 15.83
N ASP A 32 -32.37 -1.73 16.31
CA ASP A 32 -31.46 -0.58 16.47
C ASP A 32 -31.11 0.06 15.11
N LEU A 33 -31.10 -0.74 14.03
CA LEU A 33 -30.88 -0.29 12.65
C LEU A 33 -32.02 0.58 12.09
N HIS A 34 -33.21 0.55 12.69
CA HIS A 34 -34.40 1.24 12.18
C HIS A 34 -34.74 2.55 12.92
N SER A 35 -33.96 2.91 13.95
CA SER A 35 -34.08 4.20 14.64
C SER A 35 -33.61 5.34 13.71
N SER A 36 -34.56 6.06 13.13
CA SER A 36 -34.36 7.04 12.03
C SER A 36 -33.69 8.37 12.42
N ARG A 37 -32.78 8.34 13.42
CA ARG A 37 -31.95 9.49 13.82
C ARG A 37 -30.78 9.72 12.86
N GLY A 38 -31.11 10.19 11.65
CA GLY A 38 -30.18 10.87 10.73
C GLY A 38 -28.85 10.15 10.50
N ILE A 39 -28.87 9.06 9.72
CA ILE A 39 -27.65 8.41 9.21
C ILE A 39 -26.72 9.50 8.66
N PRO A 40 -25.47 9.63 9.16
CA PRO A 40 -24.53 10.62 8.65
C PRO A 40 -24.37 10.42 7.14
N VAL A 41 -24.49 11.50 6.37
CA VAL A 41 -24.25 11.47 4.92
C VAL A 41 -22.74 11.38 4.67
N HIS A 42 -22.17 10.21 4.96
CA HIS A 42 -20.89 9.81 4.40
C HIS A 42 -21.03 9.89 2.89
N ALA A 43 -20.29 10.84 2.31
CA ALA A 43 -20.67 11.48 1.05
C ALA A 43 -20.84 10.45 -0.08
N ARG A 44 -21.81 10.73 -0.97
CA ARG A 44 -22.01 9.98 -2.23
C ARG A 44 -20.65 9.81 -2.92
N GLY A 45 -20.19 8.56 -2.99
CA GLY A 45 -18.82 8.26 -3.42
C GLY A 45 -18.51 8.81 -4.81
N ILE A 46 -17.31 9.35 -5.00
CA ILE A 46 -16.84 9.81 -6.30
C ILE A 46 -16.48 8.58 -7.13
N ASN A 47 -17.40 8.21 -8.02
CA ASN A 47 -17.22 7.06 -8.92
C ASN A 47 -16.16 7.35 -9.98
N LEU A 48 -15.31 6.36 -10.23
CA LEU A 48 -14.36 6.30 -11.32
C LEU A 48 -14.94 5.47 -12.48
N PRO A 49 -14.51 5.70 -13.74
CA PRO A 49 -14.92 4.87 -14.90
C PRO A 49 -14.19 3.52 -14.96
N PHE A 50 -13.32 3.23 -14.01
CA PHE A 50 -12.54 2.01 -13.87
C PHE A 50 -12.51 1.60 -12.39
N THR A 51 -12.22 0.32 -12.10
CA THR A 51 -11.94 -0.18 -10.75
C THR A 51 -10.44 -0.33 -10.54
N VAL A 52 -9.95 -0.26 -9.30
CA VAL A 52 -8.55 -0.51 -8.93
C VAL A 52 -8.49 -1.58 -7.85
N ARG A 53 -7.95 -2.76 -8.19
CA ARG A 53 -7.95 -3.95 -7.33
C ARG A 53 -6.56 -4.56 -7.18
N LEU A 54 -6.39 -5.47 -6.23
CA LEU A 54 -5.22 -6.37 -6.22
C LEU A 54 -5.36 -7.42 -7.33
N ALA A 55 -4.30 -7.70 -8.07
CA ALA A 55 -4.23 -8.92 -8.87
C ALA A 55 -4.19 -10.13 -7.92
N ARG A 56 -5.10 -11.10 -8.15
CA ARG A 56 -5.22 -12.33 -7.33
C ARG A 56 -5.45 -13.60 -8.16
N THR A 57 -5.61 -13.45 -9.47
CA THR A 57 -5.73 -14.54 -10.45
C THR A 57 -4.66 -14.34 -11.53
N GLU A 58 -4.30 -15.40 -12.24
CA GLU A 58 -3.36 -15.28 -13.36
C GLU A 58 -3.95 -14.38 -14.47
N GLU A 59 -5.28 -14.35 -14.66
CA GLU A 59 -5.94 -13.40 -15.57
C GLU A 59 -5.72 -11.93 -15.16
N HIS A 60 -5.90 -11.58 -13.88
CA HIS A 60 -5.62 -10.22 -13.39
C HIS A 60 -4.13 -9.87 -13.56
N LEU A 61 -3.24 -10.84 -13.36
CA LEU A 61 -1.80 -10.65 -13.57
C LEU A 61 -1.51 -10.40 -15.05
N LEU A 62 -2.00 -11.23 -15.97
CA LEU A 62 -1.80 -11.08 -17.42
C LEU A 62 -2.35 -9.74 -17.94
N LYS A 63 -3.52 -9.29 -17.47
CA LYS A 63 -4.06 -7.94 -17.74
C LYS A 63 -3.11 -6.82 -17.27
N ALA A 64 -2.55 -6.94 -16.07
CA ALA A 64 -1.56 -5.98 -15.56
C ALA A 64 -0.23 -6.03 -16.36
N VAL A 65 0.20 -7.22 -16.76
CA VAL A 65 1.39 -7.45 -17.61
C VAL A 65 1.21 -6.78 -18.98
N GLN A 66 0.04 -6.92 -19.59
CA GLN A 66 -0.30 -6.35 -20.90
C GLN A 66 -0.19 -4.82 -20.91
N VAL A 67 -0.85 -4.12 -19.97
CA VAL A 67 -0.81 -2.64 -19.94
C VAL A 67 0.56 -2.11 -19.50
N ARG A 68 1.29 -2.85 -18.64
CA ARG A 68 2.71 -2.61 -18.36
C ARG A 68 3.55 -2.68 -19.64
N ALA A 69 3.47 -3.77 -20.39
CA ALA A 69 4.22 -3.96 -21.63
C ALA A 69 3.94 -2.84 -22.63
N GLN A 70 2.67 -2.54 -22.88
CA GLN A 70 2.24 -1.44 -23.76
C GLN A 70 2.78 -0.07 -23.32
N ALA A 71 2.92 0.19 -22.03
CA ALA A 71 3.49 1.43 -21.51
C ALA A 71 5.01 1.53 -21.76
N PHE A 72 5.76 0.43 -21.60
CA PHE A 72 7.21 0.38 -21.79
C PHE A 72 7.64 0.25 -23.26
N LEU A 73 6.88 -0.48 -24.09
CA LEU A 73 7.16 -0.67 -25.53
C LEU A 73 7.38 0.67 -26.26
N ARG A 74 6.62 1.72 -25.91
CA ARG A 74 6.72 3.06 -26.51
C ARG A 74 8.06 3.77 -26.30
N HIS A 75 8.84 3.38 -25.29
CA HIS A 75 10.02 4.15 -24.85
C HIS A 75 11.24 3.31 -24.44
N ALA A 76 11.14 1.98 -24.52
CA ALA A 76 12.21 1.00 -24.36
C ALA A 76 11.78 -0.34 -25.01
N PRO A 77 11.68 -0.44 -26.35
CA PRO A 77 11.01 -1.56 -27.04
C PRO A 77 11.48 -2.95 -26.60
N GLN A 78 12.79 -3.19 -26.56
CA GLN A 78 13.39 -4.46 -26.13
C GLN A 78 13.02 -4.84 -24.67
N PHE A 79 12.87 -3.86 -23.78
CA PHE A 79 12.47 -4.09 -22.40
C PHE A 79 10.95 -4.28 -22.28
N GLY A 80 10.16 -3.49 -23.02
CA GLY A 80 8.71 -3.65 -23.11
C GLY A 80 8.29 -5.02 -23.67
N ALA A 81 9.04 -5.56 -24.62
CA ALA A 81 8.83 -6.91 -25.15
C ALA A 81 9.06 -8.00 -24.09
N ARG A 82 10.10 -7.86 -23.24
CA ARG A 82 10.32 -8.78 -22.11
C ARG A 82 9.23 -8.67 -21.04
N LEU A 83 8.63 -7.49 -20.87
CA LEU A 83 7.50 -7.25 -19.96
C LEU A 83 6.14 -7.72 -20.50
N LEU A 84 6.07 -8.35 -21.69
CA LEU A 84 4.88 -9.09 -22.16
C LEU A 84 4.65 -10.39 -21.38
N GLN A 85 5.66 -10.87 -20.66
CA GLN A 85 5.55 -12.00 -19.74
C GLN A 85 5.58 -11.52 -18.28
N PRO A 86 4.90 -12.22 -17.35
CA PRO A 86 5.05 -11.95 -15.93
C PRO A 86 6.49 -12.20 -15.46
N GLU A 87 7.03 -11.25 -14.71
CA GLU A 87 8.32 -11.38 -14.03
C GLU A 87 8.17 -12.28 -12.80
N GLU A 88 9.23 -12.98 -12.38
CA GLU A 88 9.21 -13.76 -11.13
C GLU A 88 8.77 -12.91 -9.93
N ALA A 89 9.26 -11.67 -9.88
CA ALA A 89 8.89 -10.65 -8.90
C ALA A 89 7.39 -10.28 -8.87
N ASP A 90 6.60 -10.62 -9.90
CA ASP A 90 5.15 -10.46 -9.89
C ASP A 90 4.43 -11.58 -9.10
N ARG A 91 5.08 -12.74 -8.93
CA ARG A 91 4.55 -13.91 -8.19
C ARG A 91 5.28 -14.18 -6.86
N THR A 92 6.39 -13.48 -6.57
CA THR A 92 7.12 -13.58 -5.29
C THR A 92 6.22 -13.24 -4.09
N ARG A 93 6.25 -14.09 -3.05
CA ARG A 93 5.50 -13.88 -1.80
C ARG A 93 5.87 -12.54 -1.13
N GLY A 94 4.86 -11.73 -0.86
CA GLY A 94 5.01 -10.39 -0.24
C GLY A 94 5.04 -9.24 -1.25
N ASN A 95 5.15 -9.55 -2.55
CA ASN A 95 4.91 -8.59 -3.63
C ASN A 95 3.43 -8.60 -4.03
N VAL A 96 2.95 -7.46 -4.53
CA VAL A 96 1.55 -7.26 -4.91
C VAL A 96 1.50 -6.41 -6.18
N VAL A 97 0.71 -6.84 -7.16
CA VAL A 97 0.40 -6.04 -8.35
C VAL A 97 -0.98 -5.43 -8.20
N LEU A 98 -1.08 -4.11 -8.39
CA LEU A 98 -2.35 -3.40 -8.54
C LEU A 98 -2.73 -3.36 -10.03
N LEU A 99 -4.00 -3.62 -10.31
CA LEU A 99 -4.61 -3.53 -11.65
C LEU A 99 -5.71 -2.46 -11.61
N ALA A 100 -5.69 -1.54 -12.57
CA ALA A 100 -6.80 -0.67 -12.92
C ALA A 100 -7.50 -1.18 -14.19
N GLU A 101 -8.80 -1.42 -14.12
CA GLU A 101 -9.57 -2.08 -15.19
C GLU A 101 -10.87 -1.32 -15.49
N SER A 102 -11.13 -1.06 -16.77
CA SER A 102 -12.30 -0.32 -17.28
C SER A 102 -13.62 -0.99 -16.91
N LYS A 103 -14.57 -0.23 -16.33
CA LYS A 103 -15.91 -0.74 -16.00
C LYS A 103 -16.76 -1.05 -17.24
N SER A 104 -16.55 -0.34 -18.34
CA SER A 104 -17.37 -0.45 -19.54
C SER A 104 -16.85 -1.49 -20.55
N THR A 105 -15.59 -1.93 -20.41
CA THR A 105 -14.96 -2.84 -21.39
C THR A 105 -14.18 -4.00 -20.77
N GLY A 106 -13.90 -4.01 -19.46
CA GLY A 106 -13.04 -5.03 -18.83
C GLY A 106 -11.56 -4.96 -19.21
N GLU A 107 -11.17 -3.96 -20.00
CA GLU A 107 -9.80 -3.74 -20.49
C GLU A 107 -8.88 -3.17 -19.39
N PRO A 108 -7.59 -3.54 -19.36
CA PRO A 108 -6.63 -2.96 -18.43
C PRO A 108 -6.26 -1.52 -18.82
N GLU A 109 -6.52 -0.58 -17.91
CA GLU A 109 -6.22 0.86 -18.08
C GLU A 109 -4.87 1.23 -17.44
N GLY A 110 -4.41 0.48 -16.44
CA GLY A 110 -3.08 0.66 -15.84
C GLY A 110 -2.72 -0.37 -14.78
N SER A 111 -1.47 -0.37 -14.35
CA SER A 111 -0.93 -1.29 -13.34
C SER A 111 0.26 -0.68 -12.60
N ILE A 112 0.53 -1.14 -11.38
CA ILE A 112 1.76 -0.82 -10.64
C ILE A 112 2.13 -2.00 -9.71
N ARG A 113 3.42 -2.30 -9.57
CA ARG A 113 3.91 -3.33 -8.64
C ARG A 113 4.41 -2.71 -7.35
N ILE A 114 4.08 -3.35 -6.24
CA ILE A 114 4.54 -3.07 -4.89
C ILE A 114 5.38 -4.26 -4.44
N GLU A 115 6.62 -4.00 -4.02
CA GLU A 115 7.56 -5.01 -3.52
C GLU A 115 7.91 -4.62 -2.08
N THR A 116 7.58 -5.45 -1.09
CA THR A 116 7.68 -5.05 0.34
C THR A 116 8.80 -5.77 1.07
N ASN A 117 9.56 -5.05 1.90
CA ASN A 117 10.67 -5.65 2.66
C ASN A 117 10.23 -6.48 3.89
N LEU A 118 8.93 -6.81 3.96
CA LEU A 118 8.30 -7.56 5.07
C LEU A 118 8.69 -9.05 5.09
N ASN A 119 9.18 -9.59 3.97
CA ASN A 119 9.64 -10.99 3.87
C ASN A 119 11.09 -11.10 3.40
N PHE A 120 11.48 -10.35 2.36
CA PHE A 120 12.82 -10.36 1.77
C PHE A 120 13.22 -8.94 1.37
N ARG A 121 14.51 -8.66 1.14
CA ARG A 121 14.95 -7.34 0.64
C ARG A 121 14.37 -7.05 -0.75
N THR A 122 13.99 -5.81 -1.02
CA THR A 122 13.52 -5.37 -2.34
C THR A 122 14.65 -5.33 -3.40
N GLU A 123 14.31 -5.29 -4.69
CA GLU A 123 15.28 -5.13 -5.80
C GLU A 123 16.21 -3.91 -5.54
N LEU A 124 15.66 -2.78 -5.08
CA LEU A 124 16.40 -1.57 -4.72
C LEU A 124 17.26 -1.76 -3.47
N GLU A 125 16.72 -2.32 -2.38
CA GLU A 125 17.52 -2.63 -1.19
C GLU A 125 18.69 -3.56 -1.49
N ALA A 126 18.59 -4.44 -2.50
CA ALA A 126 19.66 -5.31 -2.94
C ALA A 126 20.75 -4.57 -3.75
N VAL A 127 20.38 -3.61 -4.61
CA VAL A 127 21.32 -2.91 -5.51
C VAL A 127 21.80 -1.53 -5.02
N VAL A 128 21.26 -0.98 -3.91
CA VAL A 128 21.71 0.29 -3.32
C VAL A 128 21.98 0.20 -1.82
N ARG A 129 23.01 0.91 -1.35
CA ARG A 129 23.19 1.19 0.08
C ARG A 129 22.25 2.34 0.47
N LEU A 130 21.13 2.02 1.12
CA LEU A 130 20.23 3.05 1.66
C LEU A 130 20.89 3.83 2.83
N PRO A 131 20.55 5.13 2.99
CA PRO A 131 21.00 5.94 4.13
C PRO A 131 20.32 5.53 5.45
N ASP A 132 20.93 5.91 6.58
CA ASP A 132 20.55 5.41 7.90
C ASP A 132 19.11 5.71 8.35
N PHE A 133 18.46 6.77 7.84
CA PHE A 133 17.05 7.04 8.18
C PHE A 133 16.07 6.00 7.60
N LEU A 134 16.51 5.19 6.63
CA LEU A 134 15.79 4.06 6.05
C LEU A 134 16.24 2.70 6.64
N ARG A 135 17.25 2.68 7.51
CA ARG A 135 17.74 1.46 8.16
C ARG A 135 16.68 0.90 9.11
N ASP A 136 16.48 -0.41 9.06
CA ASP A 136 15.50 -1.16 9.88
C ASP A 136 14.04 -0.66 9.74
N LYS A 137 13.73 0.08 8.67
CA LYS A 137 12.37 0.54 8.31
C LYS A 137 11.63 -0.47 7.45
N THR A 138 10.31 -0.43 7.52
CA THR A 138 9.43 -1.12 6.58
C THR A 138 9.27 -0.31 5.29
N ILE A 139 9.61 -0.94 4.17
CA ILE A 139 9.73 -0.31 2.86
C ILE A 139 8.80 -1.00 1.87
N ALA A 140 8.06 -0.20 1.09
CA ALA A 140 7.44 -0.61 -0.16
C ALA A 140 8.23 -0.01 -1.32
N GLN A 141 9.03 -0.81 -2.01
CA GLN A 141 9.49 -0.45 -3.35
C GLN A 141 8.28 -0.40 -4.29
N VAL A 142 8.23 0.65 -5.11
CA VAL A 142 7.15 0.90 -6.06
C VAL A 142 7.75 0.93 -7.45
N GLY A 143 7.28 0.04 -8.32
CA GLY A 143 7.90 -0.23 -9.61
C GLY A 143 6.91 -0.61 -10.70
N ARG A 144 7.43 -0.75 -11.93
CA ARG A 144 6.72 -1.28 -13.10
C ARG A 144 5.38 -0.56 -13.41
N LEU A 145 5.23 0.70 -13.01
CA LEU A 145 4.07 1.56 -13.31
C LEU A 145 3.83 1.63 -14.83
N GLY A 146 2.71 1.08 -15.28
CA GLY A 146 2.23 1.14 -16.66
C GLY A 146 0.85 1.77 -16.71
N VAL A 147 0.63 2.68 -17.64
CA VAL A 147 -0.70 3.28 -17.87
C VAL A 147 -0.93 3.41 -19.37
N LYS A 148 -2.17 3.09 -19.79
CA LYS A 148 -2.66 3.23 -21.15
C LYS A 148 -2.58 4.71 -21.59
N ALA A 149 -2.23 4.94 -22.85
CA ALA A 149 -2.19 6.31 -23.37
C ALA A 149 -3.61 6.79 -23.69
N GLY A 150 -4.01 7.94 -23.16
CA GLY A 150 -5.33 8.53 -23.38
C GLY A 150 -5.70 9.56 -22.31
N PRO A 151 -6.86 10.24 -22.46
CA PRO A 151 -7.31 11.30 -21.54
C PRO A 151 -7.46 10.84 -20.07
N THR A 152 -7.83 9.57 -19.87
CA THR A 152 -8.01 8.94 -18.55
C THR A 152 -6.70 8.70 -17.80
N GLY A 153 -5.55 8.64 -18.47
CA GLY A 153 -4.30 8.14 -17.90
C GLY A 153 -3.81 8.87 -16.65
N THR A 154 -4.05 10.19 -16.55
CA THR A 154 -3.72 10.97 -15.35
C THR A 154 -4.61 10.59 -14.15
N LEU A 155 -5.90 10.31 -14.38
CA LEU A 155 -6.82 9.86 -13.34
C LEU A 155 -6.52 8.42 -12.89
N VAL A 156 -6.24 7.52 -13.85
CA VAL A 156 -5.79 6.14 -13.59
C VAL A 156 -4.52 6.15 -12.73
N LYS A 157 -3.51 6.95 -13.11
CA LYS A 157 -2.27 7.12 -12.35
C LYS A 157 -2.57 7.58 -10.90
N ARG A 158 -3.37 8.63 -10.72
CA ARG A 158 -3.75 9.13 -9.38
C ARG A 158 -4.47 8.06 -8.54
N ALA A 159 -5.39 7.31 -9.13
CA ALA A 159 -6.10 6.23 -8.44
C ALA A 159 -5.17 5.07 -8.04
N LEU A 160 -4.22 4.68 -8.90
CA LEU A 160 -3.16 3.71 -8.58
C LEU A 160 -2.28 4.20 -7.41
N PHE A 161 -1.92 5.49 -7.36
CA PHE A 161 -1.20 6.06 -6.21
C PHE A 161 -2.05 6.11 -4.94
N LYS A 162 -3.36 6.41 -5.01
CA LYS A 162 -4.27 6.34 -3.84
C LYS A 162 -4.44 4.91 -3.31
N ALA A 163 -4.52 3.93 -4.22
CA ALA A 163 -4.55 2.51 -3.90
C ALA A 163 -3.25 2.07 -3.19
N LEU A 164 -2.09 2.43 -3.75
CA LEU A 164 -0.77 2.21 -3.14
C LEU A 164 -0.64 2.88 -1.76
N TYR A 165 -1.02 4.14 -1.60
CA TYR A 165 -0.95 4.85 -0.32
C TYR A 165 -1.81 4.18 0.76
N ARG A 166 -3.06 3.85 0.44
CA ARG A 166 -3.94 3.10 1.35
C ARG A 166 -3.38 1.72 1.69
N PHE A 167 -2.81 1.00 0.71
CA PHE A 167 -2.15 -0.29 0.94
C PHE A 167 -0.98 -0.16 1.93
N CYS A 168 -0.10 0.81 1.73
CA CYS A 168 1.05 1.05 2.61
C CYS A 168 0.65 1.45 4.04
N LEU A 169 -0.39 2.28 4.20
CA LEU A 169 -0.95 2.60 5.52
C LEU A 169 -1.44 1.34 6.24
N ALA A 170 -2.29 0.54 5.59
CA ALA A 170 -2.87 -0.65 6.19
C ALA A 170 -1.82 -1.74 6.49
N THR A 171 -0.82 -1.90 5.63
CA THR A 171 0.28 -2.87 5.82
C THR A 171 1.38 -2.39 6.77
N GLN A 172 1.25 -1.20 7.35
CA GLN A 172 2.24 -0.57 8.24
C GLN A 172 3.64 -0.56 7.59
N ILE A 173 3.72 0.12 6.45
CA ILE A 173 4.94 0.51 5.75
C ILE A 173 5.32 1.93 6.20
N ASP A 174 6.57 2.15 6.61
CA ASP A 174 7.10 3.47 6.96
C ASP A 174 7.34 4.32 5.70
N TYR A 175 7.93 3.72 4.66
CA TYR A 175 8.41 4.45 3.48
C TYR A 175 8.09 3.77 2.15
N MET A 176 7.65 4.55 1.16
CA MET A 176 7.71 4.10 -0.25
C MET A 176 9.06 4.48 -0.86
N LEU A 177 9.65 3.60 -1.67
CA LEU A 177 10.83 3.91 -2.49
C LEU A 177 10.56 3.76 -3.98
N VAL A 178 11.07 4.70 -4.78
CA VAL A 178 10.99 4.71 -6.24
C VAL A 178 12.34 5.08 -6.82
N ALA A 179 12.83 4.33 -7.81
CA ALA A 179 13.93 4.78 -8.66
C ALA A 179 13.39 5.24 -10.02
N ALA A 180 13.69 6.48 -10.43
CA ALA A 180 13.17 7.10 -11.65
C ALA A 180 14.27 7.73 -12.50
N ARG A 181 14.02 7.81 -13.82
CA ARG A 181 14.86 8.54 -14.77
C ARG A 181 14.21 9.89 -15.11
N THR A 182 15.00 10.90 -15.46
CA THR A 182 14.48 12.15 -16.03
C THR A 182 13.79 11.89 -17.37
N PRO A 183 12.63 12.52 -17.69
CA PRO A 183 11.84 13.47 -16.89
C PRO A 183 10.70 12.82 -16.08
N VAL A 184 10.73 11.50 -15.85
CA VAL A 184 9.70 10.75 -15.10
C VAL A 184 9.81 11.03 -13.59
N ASP A 185 11.02 11.28 -13.10
CA ASP A 185 11.32 11.82 -11.77
C ASP A 185 10.40 12.98 -11.34
N ARG A 186 10.11 13.93 -12.24
CA ARG A 186 9.21 15.07 -12.00
C ARG A 186 7.79 14.67 -11.60
N GLU A 187 7.32 13.49 -11.99
CA GLU A 187 5.99 13.00 -11.61
C GLU A 187 5.95 12.56 -10.15
N PHE A 188 7.05 12.04 -9.60
CA PHE A 188 7.15 11.63 -8.19
C PHE A 188 7.28 12.84 -7.27
N MET A 189 8.01 13.88 -7.69
CA MET A 189 8.02 15.16 -6.97
C MET A 189 6.62 15.78 -6.86
N LYS A 190 5.82 15.77 -7.94
CA LYS A 190 4.40 16.19 -7.93
C LYS A 190 3.46 15.33 -7.07
N LEU A 191 3.92 14.18 -6.59
CA LEU A 191 3.19 13.31 -5.66
C LEU A 191 3.59 13.55 -4.20
N GLY A 192 4.58 14.41 -3.95
CA GLY A 192 5.15 14.65 -2.62
C GLY A 192 6.30 13.72 -2.24
N PHE A 193 6.87 12.96 -3.19
CA PHE A 193 8.12 12.24 -2.94
C PHE A 193 9.28 13.25 -2.92
N ARG A 194 10.18 13.10 -1.95
CA ARG A 194 11.46 13.83 -1.88
C ARG A 194 12.60 12.92 -2.35
N GLU A 195 13.74 13.52 -2.67
CA GLU A 195 14.93 12.73 -3.03
C GLU A 195 15.62 12.11 -1.81
N VAL A 196 16.36 11.03 -2.06
CA VAL A 196 17.16 10.28 -1.08
C VAL A 196 18.66 10.66 -1.16
N PHE A 197 19.11 11.11 -2.33
CA PHE A 197 20.50 11.52 -2.60
C PHE A 197 20.48 12.73 -3.54
N ASP A 198 21.46 13.63 -3.43
CA ASP A 198 21.51 14.88 -4.22
C ASP A 198 21.78 14.64 -5.72
N HIS A 199 22.31 13.46 -6.07
CA HIS A 199 22.80 13.12 -7.41
C HIS A 199 22.27 11.76 -7.89
N PRO A 200 22.07 11.55 -9.21
CA PRO A 200 21.58 10.29 -9.76
C PRO A 200 22.54 9.13 -9.46
N THR A 201 22.07 8.10 -8.77
CA THR A 201 22.84 6.92 -8.40
C THR A 201 22.96 5.96 -9.59
N LEU A 202 24.15 5.39 -9.79
CA LEU A 202 24.36 4.32 -10.77
C LEU A 202 23.92 2.98 -10.18
N LEU A 203 22.70 2.54 -10.49
CA LEU A 203 22.13 1.28 -10.02
C LEU A 203 22.37 0.17 -11.05
N SER A 204 22.78 -1.02 -10.60
CA SER A 204 23.13 -2.16 -11.46
C SER A 204 22.14 -3.31 -11.28
N PHE A 205 21.15 -3.39 -12.16
CA PHE A 205 20.09 -4.40 -12.10
C PHE A 205 20.52 -5.67 -12.87
N PRO A 206 20.54 -6.87 -12.26
CA PRO A 206 21.04 -8.09 -12.91
C PRO A 206 20.41 -8.37 -14.27
N SER A 207 19.09 -8.15 -14.41
CA SER A 207 18.32 -8.42 -15.61
C SER A 207 18.20 -7.23 -16.58
N GLN A 208 18.65 -6.03 -16.20
CA GLN A 208 18.41 -4.78 -16.94
C GLN A 208 19.66 -3.89 -17.16
N GLY A 209 20.83 -4.32 -16.69
CA GLY A 209 22.09 -3.56 -16.79
C GLY A 209 22.18 -2.37 -15.83
N LYS A 210 23.20 -1.54 -16.07
CA LYS A 210 23.50 -0.34 -15.28
C LYS A 210 22.68 0.85 -15.74
N LYS A 211 22.10 1.61 -14.80
CA LYS A 211 21.22 2.77 -15.06
C LYS A 211 21.50 3.88 -14.05
N HIS A 212 21.72 5.11 -14.52
CA HIS A 212 21.66 6.29 -13.66
C HIS A 212 20.20 6.63 -13.37
N LEU A 213 19.80 6.57 -12.10
CA LEU A 213 18.44 6.85 -11.63
C LEU A 213 18.49 7.74 -10.40
N ARG A 214 17.53 8.66 -10.26
CA ARG A 214 17.30 9.40 -9.01
C ARG A 214 16.42 8.54 -8.11
N LEU A 215 16.80 8.41 -6.83
CA LEU A 215 16.06 7.63 -5.83
C LEU A 215 15.17 8.57 -5.00
N PHE A 216 13.89 8.23 -4.92
CA PHE A 216 12.82 8.99 -4.29
C PHE A 216 12.23 8.23 -3.11
N VAL A 217 11.85 8.96 -2.07
CA VAL A 217 11.17 8.46 -0.87
C VAL A 217 9.89 9.24 -0.58
N PHE A 218 8.85 8.54 -0.15
CA PHE A 218 7.64 9.12 0.44
C PHE A 218 7.46 8.58 1.86
N ASP A 219 7.29 9.47 2.83
CA ASP A 219 7.00 9.13 4.24
C ASP A 219 5.51 8.81 4.38
N VAL A 220 5.17 7.55 4.64
CA VAL A 220 3.77 7.11 4.61
C VAL A 220 2.99 7.59 5.84
N PRO A 221 3.50 7.49 7.08
CA PRO A 221 2.83 8.05 8.25
C PRO A 221 2.65 9.58 8.19
N ALA A 222 3.64 10.32 7.68
CA ALA A 222 3.54 11.78 7.57
C ALA A 222 2.73 12.24 6.33
N GLY A 223 2.44 11.36 5.37
CA GLY A 223 1.91 11.72 4.05
C GLY A 223 0.68 12.61 4.04
N GLU A 224 -0.35 12.29 4.83
CA GLU A 224 -1.54 13.14 4.96
C GLU A 224 -1.18 14.55 5.45
N ARG A 225 -0.41 14.63 6.55
CA ARG A 225 0.00 15.89 7.14
C ARG A 225 0.85 16.70 6.15
N THR A 226 1.82 16.08 5.49
CA THR A 226 2.67 16.74 4.50
C THR A 226 1.85 17.33 3.35
N TRP A 227 0.85 16.59 2.84
CA TRP A 227 -0.05 17.14 1.82
C TRP A 227 -0.99 18.23 2.36
N ARG A 228 -1.45 18.13 3.61
CA ARG A 228 -2.32 19.13 4.26
C ARG A 228 -1.57 20.44 4.51
N ASP A 229 -0.43 20.37 5.20
CA ASP A 229 0.41 21.51 5.59
C ASP A 229 0.95 22.26 4.36
N ALA A 230 1.20 21.55 3.24
CA ALA A 230 1.63 22.13 1.97
C ALA A 230 0.49 22.55 1.02
N GLN A 231 -0.78 22.51 1.47
CA GLN A 231 -1.98 22.77 0.65
C GLN A 231 -2.00 22.02 -0.70
N HIS A 232 -1.49 20.79 -0.69
CA HIS A 232 -1.05 20.10 -1.90
C HIS A 232 -2.23 19.79 -2.86
N PRO A 233 -2.12 20.03 -4.18
CA PRO A 233 -3.24 19.85 -5.14
C PRO A 233 -3.84 18.44 -5.21
N LEU A 234 -3.15 17.43 -4.68
CA LEU A 234 -3.65 16.06 -4.58
C LEU A 234 -4.31 15.73 -3.24
N TYR A 235 -4.17 16.57 -2.20
CA TYR A 235 -4.65 16.31 -0.84
C TYR A 235 -6.12 15.86 -0.82
N LYS A 236 -7.01 16.66 -1.43
CA LYS A 236 -8.44 16.35 -1.57
C LYS A 236 -8.69 14.97 -2.18
N PHE A 237 -8.10 14.69 -3.34
CA PHE A 237 -8.28 13.42 -4.04
C PHE A 237 -7.71 12.24 -3.26
N MET A 238 -6.53 12.40 -2.62
CA MET A 238 -5.83 11.32 -1.93
C MET A 238 -6.46 10.99 -0.58
N ILE A 239 -6.88 12.00 0.17
CA ILE A 239 -7.37 11.91 1.54
C ILE A 239 -8.90 11.97 1.57
N GLU A 240 -9.48 13.16 1.38
CA GLU A 240 -10.92 13.44 1.57
C GLU A 240 -11.85 12.60 0.71
N ASP A 241 -11.55 12.50 -0.59
CA ASP A 241 -12.51 11.99 -1.57
C ASP A 241 -12.67 10.46 -1.43
N PHE A 242 -13.83 10.03 -0.95
CA PHE A 242 -14.19 8.61 -0.95
C PHE A 242 -14.49 8.14 -2.38
N HIS A 243 -13.68 7.22 -2.86
CA HIS A 243 -13.86 6.52 -4.13
C HIS A 243 -14.15 5.04 -3.80
N PRO A 244 -15.35 4.52 -4.12
CA PRO A 244 -15.71 3.12 -3.82
C PRO A 244 -14.91 2.13 -4.67
N ASP A 245 -14.53 2.55 -5.87
CA ASP A 245 -13.87 1.75 -6.90
C ASP A 245 -12.40 1.42 -6.61
N ILE A 246 -11.86 1.84 -5.47
CA ILE A 246 -10.49 1.53 -5.02
C ILE A 246 -10.56 0.36 -4.03
N GLU A 247 -10.72 -0.82 -4.61
CA GLU A 247 -11.12 -2.10 -4.00
C GLU A 247 -9.96 -2.93 -3.42
N ILE A 248 -8.85 -2.30 -3.03
CA ILE A 248 -7.66 -3.02 -2.52
C ILE A 248 -7.94 -3.90 -1.27
N PHE A 249 -9.04 -3.64 -0.56
CA PHE A 249 -9.48 -4.39 0.62
C PHE A 249 -10.83 -5.12 0.45
N SER A 250 -11.49 -5.09 -0.72
CA SER A 250 -12.85 -5.66 -0.86
C SER A 250 -12.95 -7.16 -0.57
N SER A 251 -11.82 -7.87 -0.62
CA SER A 251 -11.69 -9.28 -0.26
C SER A 251 -10.83 -9.50 1.00
N VAL A 252 -11.37 -9.15 2.18
CA VAL A 252 -10.79 -9.51 3.50
C VAL A 252 -11.18 -10.94 3.89
N ARG A 253 -10.56 -11.93 3.23
CA ARG A 253 -10.48 -13.32 3.72
C ARG A 253 -9.04 -13.82 3.55
N GLY A 254 -8.50 -14.50 4.56
CA GLY A 254 -7.17 -15.14 4.54
C GLY A 254 -5.98 -14.25 4.91
N MET A 255 -5.49 -13.41 3.99
CA MET A 255 -4.09 -12.93 4.00
C MET A 255 -3.66 -12.05 5.19
N TRP A 256 -4.59 -11.40 5.88
CA TRP A 256 -4.28 -10.38 6.92
C TRP A 256 -4.17 -10.96 8.34
N ALA A 257 -4.42 -12.26 8.51
CA ALA A 257 -4.51 -12.91 9.82
C ALA A 257 -3.17 -13.47 10.35
N MET A 258 -2.03 -13.12 9.75
CA MET A 258 -0.71 -13.46 10.29
C MET A 258 -0.15 -12.29 11.11
N PRO A 259 0.00 -12.42 12.44
CA PRO A 259 0.61 -11.38 13.26
C PRO A 259 2.02 -11.04 12.77
N ARG A 260 2.36 -9.74 12.76
CA ARG A 260 3.71 -9.27 12.43
C ARG A 260 4.69 -9.78 13.48
N SER A 261 5.37 -10.90 13.21
CA SER A 261 6.54 -11.29 13.98
C SER A 261 7.57 -10.15 13.91
N LYS A 262 8.03 -9.66 15.07
CA LYS A 262 9.13 -8.70 15.09
C LYS A 262 10.35 -9.40 14.48
N ARG A 263 10.99 -8.75 13.51
CA ARG A 263 12.27 -9.20 12.94
C ARG A 263 13.30 -9.31 14.06
N THR A 264 13.52 -10.52 14.57
CA THR A 264 14.53 -10.79 15.59
C THR A 264 15.90 -10.42 15.04
N ARG A 265 16.75 -9.84 15.90
CA ARG A 265 18.07 -9.33 15.53
C ARG A 265 19.14 -10.41 15.39
N GLU A 266 18.77 -11.67 15.64
CA GLU A 266 19.67 -12.81 15.67
C GLU A 266 19.94 -13.32 14.26
N GLY A 267 21.22 -13.43 13.92
CA GLY A 267 21.65 -13.66 12.55
C GLY A 267 21.68 -15.14 12.19
N ARG A 268 21.07 -15.48 11.06
CA ARG A 268 21.66 -16.44 10.12
C ARG A 268 21.58 -15.84 8.72
N ILE A 269 22.72 -15.73 8.05
CA ILE A 269 22.74 -15.55 6.60
C ILE A 269 22.14 -16.83 6.03
N PRO A 270 21.08 -16.80 5.20
CA PRO A 270 20.62 -18.01 4.53
C PRO A 270 21.78 -18.57 3.72
N GLU A 271 22.19 -19.80 4.01
CA GLU A 271 23.17 -20.51 3.19
C GLU A 271 22.62 -20.58 1.76
N VAL A 272 23.39 -20.05 0.81
CA VAL A 272 23.07 -20.18 -0.62
C VAL A 272 23.10 -21.68 -0.93
N PRO A 273 22.02 -22.28 -1.48
CA PRO A 273 22.03 -23.68 -1.86
C PRO A 273 23.15 -23.93 -2.87
N ALA A 274 24.19 -24.66 -2.44
CA ALA A 274 25.44 -24.81 -3.18
C ALA A 274 25.36 -25.91 -4.27
N THR A 275 24.23 -25.96 -4.98
CA THR A 275 24.02 -26.75 -6.20
C THR A 275 22.95 -26.08 -7.05
N LEU A 276 23.37 -25.56 -8.20
CA LEU A 276 22.49 -25.29 -9.35
C LEU A 276 22.91 -26.27 -10.44
N ASP A 277 22.20 -27.39 -10.53
CA ASP A 277 22.42 -28.36 -11.60
C ASP A 277 21.99 -27.74 -12.93
N ILE A 278 22.97 -27.31 -13.72
CA ILE A 278 22.77 -26.84 -15.09
C ILE A 278 23.00 -28.04 -16.02
N PRO A 279 21.95 -28.63 -16.63
CA PRO A 279 22.14 -29.59 -17.70
C PRO A 279 22.76 -28.88 -18.91
N VAL A 280 23.90 -29.39 -19.39
CA VAL A 280 24.60 -28.84 -20.55
C VAL A 280 23.99 -29.39 -21.84
N VAL A 281 23.41 -28.50 -22.64
CA VAL A 281 23.18 -28.62 -24.09
C VAL A 281 23.39 -27.24 -24.72
#